data_AF-A0A1I2IWL5-F1
#
_entry.id   AF-A0A1I2IWL5-F1
#
_cell.length_a   1.000
_cell.length_b   1.000
_cell.length_c   1.000
_cell.angle_alpha   90.00
_cell.angle_beta   90.00
_cell.angle_gamma   90.00
#
_symmetry.space_group_name_H-M   'P 1'
#
loop_
_entity.id
_entity.type
_entity.pdbx_description
1 polymer ?
#
loop_
_entity_poly.entity_id
_entity_poly.type
_entity_poly.pdbx_seq_one_letter_code
_entity_poly.pdbx_strand_id
1 'polypeptide(L)'
;MDTSVTLFSFGYIVILIVPGIIFKRFFFQGAFSGQFNTGIFADRIITSLFWGILVQIISALTFSRIINVSYQDWRIMLQTLYRNIVDNKLPNVTPDQLLNVLFYAVYSVVLAAALGFFLFKVIRMLSLDLKFPAFRFLNQWHYYFKGEILRTPEFKMTGRGKFLSTEVDLMLKDNDGKSNLFSGLLTQYTLNTKNELDTIYLTGASRFSQSQNGMKHIPGDIFIIPFSTVQNMNIRYNFQVRQNKEVLKYITLCFSGLVLISILVYPWLLDLDLWRKISGAVTLFFSWLYFSILIISFFPASNGVQPLSNRARIATFVLLLCFILTSLFVLYII
;
A
#
# COMPACT_ATOMS: atom_id res chain seq x y z
N MET A 1 -26.10 21.33 -41.61
CA MET A 1 -25.82 20.41 -40.50
C MET A 1 -26.53 21.00 -39.29
N ASP A 2 -27.63 20.40 -38.87
CA ASP A 2 -28.53 21.03 -37.90
C ASP A 2 -27.84 21.19 -36.55
N THR A 3 -28.03 22.35 -35.92
CA THR A 3 -27.47 22.71 -34.61
C THR A 3 -27.86 21.75 -33.50
N SER A 4 -28.97 21.03 -33.68
CA SER A 4 -29.41 19.93 -32.83
C SER A 4 -28.44 18.74 -32.89
N VAL A 5 -28.05 18.29 -34.08
CA VAL A 5 -27.18 17.11 -34.25
C VAL A 5 -25.81 17.37 -33.64
N THR A 6 -25.25 18.57 -33.82
CA THR A 6 -23.96 18.93 -33.22
C THR A 6 -24.03 18.98 -31.69
N LEU A 7 -25.13 19.47 -31.10
CA LEU A 7 -25.34 19.48 -29.65
C LEU A 7 -25.41 18.05 -29.08
N PHE A 8 -26.13 17.14 -29.74
CA PHE A 8 -26.23 15.74 -29.31
C PHE A 8 -24.89 15.01 -29.40
N SER A 9 -24.17 15.17 -30.52
CA SER A 9 -22.82 14.60 -30.67
C SER A 9 -21.86 15.11 -29.60
N PHE A 10 -21.91 16.40 -29.27
CA PHE A 10 -21.11 16.96 -28.17
C PHE A 10 -21.49 16.35 -26.81
N GLY A 11 -22.79 16.23 -26.53
CA GLY A 11 -23.28 15.59 -25.30
C GLY A 11 -22.77 14.16 -25.11
N TYR A 12 -22.74 13.35 -26.18
CA TYR A 12 -22.18 12.00 -26.13
C TYR A 12 -20.69 11.98 -25.83
N ILE A 13 -19.91 12.87 -26.45
CA ILE A 13 -18.48 13.00 -26.19
C ILE A 13 -18.24 13.38 -24.73
N VAL A 14 -19.04 14.30 -24.17
CA VAL A 14 -18.95 14.69 -22.76
C VAL A 14 -19.26 13.52 -21.83
N ILE A 15 -20.35 12.78 -22.07
CA ILE A 15 -20.73 11.61 -21.25
C ILE A 15 -19.64 10.51 -21.29
N LEU A 16 -18.89 10.42 -22.38
CA LEU A 16 -17.80 9.45 -22.52
C LEU A 16 -16.51 9.92 -21.82
N ILE A 17 -16.18 11.20 -21.91
CA ILE A 17 -14.93 11.76 -21.36
C ILE A 17 -15.01 12.00 -19.85
N VAL A 18 -16.14 12.50 -19.34
CA VAL A 18 -16.28 12.92 -17.93
C VAL A 18 -15.93 11.81 -16.94
N PRO A 19 -16.45 10.57 -17.07
CA PRO A 19 -16.08 9.47 -16.19
C PRO A 19 -14.58 9.17 -16.22
N GLY A 20 -13.94 9.27 -17.39
CA GLY A 20 -12.50 9.08 -17.52
C GLY A 20 -11.66 10.15 -16.82
N ILE A 21 -12.10 11.41 -16.85
CA ILE A 21 -11.48 12.51 -16.10
C ILE A 21 -11.58 12.24 -14.59
N ILE A 22 -12.77 11.83 -14.13
CA ILE A 22 -13.03 11.55 -12.72
C ILE A 22 -12.22 10.35 -12.27
N PHE A 23 -12.18 9.26 -13.03
CA PHE A 23 -11.33 8.11 -12.76
C PHE A 23 -9.88 8.52 -12.53
N LYS A 24 -9.30 9.31 -13.43
CA LYS A 24 -7.92 9.80 -13.29
C LYS A 24 -7.72 10.68 -12.06
N ARG A 25 -8.68 11.55 -11.75
CA ARG A 25 -8.60 12.41 -10.56
C ARG A 25 -8.55 11.59 -9.29
N PHE A 26 -9.33 10.51 -9.22
CA PHE A 26 -9.30 9.57 -8.10
C PHE A 26 -8.14 8.55 -8.19
N PHE A 27 -7.52 8.37 -9.35
CA PHE A 27 -6.32 7.54 -9.48
C PHE A 27 -5.06 8.27 -8.99
N PHE A 28 -4.90 9.56 -9.33
CA PHE A 28 -3.77 10.38 -8.90
C PHE A 28 -4.11 11.12 -7.59
N GLN A 29 -3.95 10.45 -6.44
CA GLN A 29 -4.24 11.02 -5.12
C GLN A 29 -3.00 11.32 -4.28
N GLY A 30 -3.19 12.13 -3.24
CA GLY A 30 -2.16 12.45 -2.25
C GLY A 30 -0.95 13.14 -2.87
N ALA A 31 0.25 12.57 -2.62
CA ALA A 31 1.51 13.10 -3.13
C ALA A 31 1.64 13.05 -4.66
N PHE A 32 0.77 12.31 -5.36
CA PHE A 32 0.79 12.18 -6.82
C PHE A 32 -0.28 13.03 -7.51
N SER A 33 -1.07 13.80 -6.76
CA SER A 33 -2.16 14.63 -7.29
C SER A 33 -1.70 15.66 -8.33
N GLY A 34 -0.45 16.11 -8.27
CA GLY A 34 0.15 17.00 -9.26
C GLY A 34 0.19 16.39 -10.67
N GLN A 35 0.34 15.07 -10.79
CA GLN A 35 0.45 14.36 -12.07
C GLN A 35 -0.84 14.45 -12.92
N PHE A 36 -1.98 14.70 -12.30
CA PHE A 36 -3.24 14.90 -13.03
C PHE A 36 -3.19 16.14 -13.97
N ASN A 37 -2.40 17.15 -13.60
CA ASN A 37 -2.29 18.40 -14.35
C ASN A 37 -1.05 18.45 -15.26
N THR A 38 -0.16 17.48 -15.17
CA THR A 38 1.04 17.42 -16.04
C THR A 38 0.69 16.94 -17.45
N GLY A 39 1.40 17.45 -18.46
CA GLY A 39 1.29 17.04 -19.86
C GLY A 39 0.51 18.02 -20.75
N ILE A 40 0.54 17.76 -22.06
CA ILE A 40 -0.17 18.56 -23.05
C ILE A 40 -1.68 18.32 -22.91
N PHE A 41 -2.48 19.37 -23.13
CA PHE A 41 -3.94 19.27 -23.05
C PHE A 41 -4.52 18.16 -23.94
N ALA A 42 -4.00 17.99 -25.16
CA ALA A 42 -4.40 16.93 -26.07
C ALA A 42 -4.16 15.52 -25.47
N ASP A 43 -2.96 15.27 -24.93
CA ASP A 43 -2.63 14.00 -24.28
C ASP A 43 -3.56 13.72 -23.10
N ARG A 44 -3.90 14.74 -22.32
CA ARG A 44 -4.83 14.64 -21.20
C ARG A 44 -6.23 14.24 -21.66
N ILE A 45 -6.72 14.79 -22.77
CA ILE A 45 -8.00 14.39 -23.37
C ILE A 45 -7.93 12.94 -23.85
N ILE A 46 -6.93 12.58 -24.67
CA ILE A 46 -6.79 11.25 -25.25
C ILE A 46 -6.76 10.18 -24.15
N THR A 47 -5.93 10.38 -23.14
CA THR A 47 -5.83 9.42 -22.03
C THR A 47 -7.09 9.43 -21.16
N SER A 48 -7.85 10.53 -21.07
CA SER A 48 -9.14 10.55 -20.35
C SER A 48 -10.21 9.82 -21.13
N LEU A 49 -10.20 9.93 -22.46
CA LEU A 49 -11.08 9.20 -23.35
C LEU A 49 -10.81 7.70 -23.25
N PHE A 50 -9.54 7.27 -23.23
CA PHE A 50 -9.16 5.88 -23.02
C PHE A 50 -9.75 5.31 -21.71
N TRP A 51 -9.53 5.99 -20.58
CA TRP A 51 -10.10 5.55 -19.30
C TRP A 51 -11.63 5.66 -19.27
N GLY A 52 -12.20 6.66 -19.94
CA GLY A 52 -13.64 6.83 -20.09
C GLY A 52 -14.28 5.63 -20.79
N ILE A 53 -13.72 5.18 -21.92
CA ILE A 53 -14.18 3.99 -22.65
C ILE A 53 -14.13 2.76 -21.74
N LEU A 54 -13.02 2.54 -21.02
CA LEU A 54 -12.89 1.40 -20.11
C LEU A 54 -13.95 1.43 -18.99
N VAL A 55 -14.15 2.60 -18.36
CA VAL A 55 -15.17 2.77 -17.33
C VAL A 55 -16.57 2.55 -17.91
N GLN A 56 -16.85 2.96 -19.15
CA GLN A 56 -18.16 2.75 -19.77
C GLN A 56 -18.43 1.31 -20.13
N ILE A 57 -17.42 0.56 -20.58
CA ILE A 57 -17.56 -0.88 -20.79
C ILE A 57 -17.91 -1.56 -19.46
N ILE A 58 -17.17 -1.25 -18.39
CA ILE A 58 -17.42 -1.84 -17.07
C ILE A 58 -18.81 -1.41 -16.56
N SER A 59 -19.15 -0.11 -16.67
CA SER A 59 -20.44 0.44 -16.23
C SER A 59 -21.60 -0.20 -16.98
N ALA A 60 -21.50 -0.42 -18.29
CA ALA A 60 -22.54 -1.10 -19.06
C ALA A 60 -22.71 -2.56 -18.65
N LEU A 61 -21.60 -3.27 -18.39
CA LEU A 61 -21.63 -4.67 -17.95
C LEU A 61 -22.22 -4.82 -16.53
N THR A 62 -21.92 -3.90 -15.62
CA THR A 62 -22.45 -3.95 -14.25
C THR A 62 -23.89 -3.44 -14.19
N PHE A 63 -24.22 -2.39 -14.92
CA PHE A 63 -25.57 -1.83 -14.96
C PHE A 63 -26.59 -2.77 -15.63
N SER A 64 -26.20 -3.48 -16.70
CA SER A 64 -27.06 -4.50 -17.32
C SER A 64 -27.42 -5.64 -16.36
N ARG A 65 -26.50 -6.03 -15.47
CA ARG A 65 -26.74 -7.01 -14.41
C ARG A 65 -27.69 -6.49 -13.33
N ILE A 66 -27.67 -5.20 -13.02
CA ILE A 66 -28.52 -4.57 -11.99
C ILE A 66 -29.96 -4.42 -12.49
N ILE A 67 -30.16 -3.98 -13.74
CA ILE A 67 -31.50 -3.75 -14.31
C ILE A 67 -32.04 -5.00 -15.04
N ASN A 68 -31.26 -6.07 -15.14
CA ASN A 68 -31.62 -7.33 -15.81
C ASN A 68 -32.04 -7.12 -17.27
N VAL A 69 -31.39 -6.16 -17.95
CA VAL A 69 -31.64 -5.83 -19.37
C VAL A 69 -30.82 -6.78 -20.24
N SER A 70 -31.45 -7.40 -21.24
CA SER A 70 -30.76 -8.34 -22.11
C SER A 70 -29.80 -7.60 -23.07
N TYR A 71 -28.77 -8.31 -23.56
CA TYR A 71 -27.88 -7.78 -24.59
C TYR A 71 -28.64 -7.37 -25.87
N GLN A 72 -29.75 -8.06 -26.17
CA GLN A 72 -30.60 -7.79 -27.32
C GLN A 72 -31.21 -6.39 -27.24
N ASP A 73 -31.65 -5.96 -26.05
CA ASP A 73 -32.29 -4.68 -25.82
C ASP A 73 -31.30 -3.52 -25.98
N TRP A 74 -30.06 -3.68 -25.51
CA TRP A 74 -28.97 -2.73 -25.73
C TRP A 74 -28.64 -2.57 -27.22
N ARG A 75 -28.59 -3.68 -27.96
CA ARG A 75 -28.33 -3.66 -29.40
C ARG A 75 -29.42 -2.91 -30.16
N ILE A 76 -30.69 -3.16 -29.81
CA ILE A 76 -31.84 -2.48 -30.42
C ILE A 76 -31.78 -0.98 -30.11
N MET A 77 -31.53 -0.60 -28.85
CA MET A 77 -31.39 0.81 -28.45
C MET A 77 -30.27 1.52 -29.22
N LEU A 78 -29.08 0.92 -29.33
CA LEU A 78 -27.95 1.50 -30.07
C LEU A 78 -28.26 1.62 -31.57
N GLN A 79 -28.95 0.65 -32.16
CA GLN A 79 -29.36 0.70 -33.57
C GLN A 79 -30.42 1.77 -33.83
N THR A 80 -31.39 1.94 -32.92
CA THR A 80 -32.40 3.00 -33.02
C THR A 80 -31.77 4.38 -32.86
N LEU A 81 -30.83 4.54 -31.93
CA LEU A 81 -30.06 5.79 -31.77
C LEU A 81 -29.22 6.10 -33.02
N TYR A 82 -28.51 5.12 -33.56
CA TYR A 82 -27.72 5.29 -34.78
C TYR A 82 -28.59 5.71 -35.97
N ARG A 83 -29.74 5.06 -36.18
CA ARG A 83 -30.69 5.44 -37.25
C ARG A 83 -31.22 6.86 -37.06
N ASN A 84 -31.60 7.24 -35.83
CA ASN A 84 -32.07 8.60 -35.55
C ASN A 84 -31.00 9.68 -35.80
N ILE A 85 -29.73 9.38 -35.49
CA ILE A 85 -28.60 10.29 -35.79
C ILE A 85 -28.38 10.43 -37.30
N VAL A 86 -28.41 9.31 -38.05
CA VAL A 86 -28.25 9.32 -39.51
C VAL A 86 -29.40 10.06 -40.19
N ASP A 87 -30.62 9.94 -39.65
CA ASP A 87 -31.82 10.58 -40.17
C ASP A 87 -32.00 12.03 -39.68
N ASN A 88 -31.02 12.61 -38.94
CA ASN A 88 -31.08 13.94 -38.30
C ASN A 88 -32.34 14.18 -37.45
N LYS A 89 -32.94 13.12 -36.90
CA LYS A 89 -34.14 13.21 -36.06
C LYS A 89 -33.77 13.14 -34.60
N LEU A 90 -34.39 14.01 -33.79
CA LEU A 90 -34.33 13.88 -32.35
C LEU A 90 -35.03 12.57 -31.94
N PRO A 91 -34.40 11.72 -31.12
CA PRO A 91 -35.10 10.57 -30.57
C PRO A 91 -36.29 11.07 -29.74
N ASN A 92 -37.47 10.49 -29.94
CA ASN A 92 -38.61 10.70 -29.05
C ASN A 92 -38.33 9.97 -27.73
N VAL A 93 -37.82 10.70 -26.74
CA VAL A 93 -37.42 10.15 -25.44
C VAL A 93 -38.54 10.37 -24.44
N THR A 94 -39.07 9.29 -23.86
CA THR A 94 -40.05 9.34 -22.76
C THR A 94 -39.37 9.86 -21.48
N PRO A 95 -40.05 10.60 -20.58
CA PRO A 95 -39.46 11.05 -19.32
C PRO A 95 -38.75 9.95 -18.51
N ASP A 96 -39.30 8.74 -18.49
CA ASP A 96 -38.70 7.58 -17.81
C ASP A 96 -37.36 7.14 -18.43
N GLN A 97 -37.22 7.24 -19.75
CA GLN A 97 -35.98 6.95 -20.45
C GLN A 97 -34.90 8.00 -20.13
N LEU A 98 -35.30 9.27 -20.02
CA LEU A 98 -34.40 10.35 -19.62
C LEU A 98 -33.89 10.14 -18.18
N LEU A 99 -34.78 9.72 -17.27
CA LEU A 99 -34.43 9.38 -15.89
C LEU A 99 -33.42 8.23 -15.83
N ASN A 100 -33.62 7.17 -16.63
CA ASN A 100 -32.70 6.03 -16.71
C ASN A 100 -31.31 6.43 -17.24
N VAL A 101 -31.25 7.32 -18.23
CA VAL A 101 -29.98 7.85 -18.75
C VAL A 101 -29.26 8.68 -17.70
N LEU A 102 -29.99 9.51 -16.93
CA LEU A 102 -29.41 10.27 -15.83
C LEU A 102 -28.88 9.36 -14.71
N PHE A 103 -29.64 8.33 -14.32
CA PHE A 103 -29.17 7.33 -13.36
C PHE A 103 -27.92 6.60 -13.85
N TYR A 104 -27.88 6.21 -15.13
CA TYR A 104 -26.70 5.60 -15.72
C TYR A 104 -25.49 6.54 -15.70
N ALA A 105 -25.68 7.82 -16.04
CA ALA A 105 -24.60 8.81 -16.03
C ALA A 105 -24.03 9.02 -14.61
N VAL A 106 -24.89 9.16 -13.60
CA VAL A 106 -24.47 9.26 -12.20
C VAL A 106 -23.77 7.97 -11.75
N TYR A 107 -24.34 6.81 -12.08
CA TYR A 107 -23.76 5.52 -11.76
C TYR A 107 -22.35 5.35 -12.34
N SER A 108 -22.18 5.67 -13.62
CA SER A 108 -20.90 5.64 -14.32
C SER A 108 -19.85 6.53 -13.64
N VAL A 109 -20.23 7.75 -13.23
CA VAL A 109 -19.33 8.68 -12.52
C VAL A 109 -18.92 8.14 -11.14
N VAL A 110 -19.87 7.60 -10.37
CA VAL A 110 -19.59 7.01 -9.05
C VAL A 110 -18.69 5.79 -9.20
N LEU A 111 -18.97 4.93 -10.18
CA LEU A 111 -18.15 3.77 -10.47
C LEU A 111 -16.73 4.18 -10.89
N ALA A 112 -16.58 5.23 -11.70
CA ALA A 112 -15.29 5.78 -12.10
C ALA A 112 -14.45 6.19 -10.89
N ALA A 113 -15.05 6.92 -9.95
CA ALA A 113 -14.38 7.37 -8.73
C ALA A 113 -13.95 6.18 -7.86
N ALA A 114 -14.83 5.19 -7.69
CA ALA A 114 -14.56 3.98 -6.93
C ALA A 114 -13.42 3.15 -7.55
N LEU A 115 -13.45 2.92 -8.86
CA LEU A 115 -12.43 2.17 -9.60
C LEU A 115 -11.06 2.88 -9.55
N GLY A 116 -11.04 4.20 -9.74
CA GLY A 116 -9.80 5.00 -9.67
C GLY A 116 -9.14 4.90 -8.30
N PHE A 117 -9.94 5.06 -7.24
CA PHE A 117 -9.47 4.92 -5.85
C PHE A 117 -9.00 3.50 -5.53
N PHE A 118 -9.75 2.49 -5.95
CA PHE A 118 -9.42 1.10 -5.71
C PHE A 118 -8.11 0.72 -6.40
N LEU A 119 -7.94 1.07 -7.68
CA LEU A 119 -6.73 0.78 -8.43
C LEU A 119 -5.50 1.47 -7.82
N PHE A 120 -5.63 2.73 -7.42
CA PHE A 120 -4.55 3.44 -6.71
C PHE A 120 -4.15 2.71 -5.41
N LYS A 121 -5.15 2.33 -4.59
CA LYS A 121 -4.89 1.60 -3.34
C LYS A 121 -4.25 0.24 -3.59
N VAL A 122 -4.72 -0.52 -4.58
CA VAL A 122 -4.16 -1.85 -4.92
C VAL A 122 -2.70 -1.73 -5.34
N ILE A 123 -2.38 -0.79 -6.24
CA ILE A 123 -1.01 -0.57 -6.71
C ILE A 123 -0.08 -0.24 -5.53
N ARG A 124 -0.50 0.69 -4.66
CA ARG A 124 0.31 1.13 -3.51
C ARG A 124 0.42 0.05 -2.42
N MET A 125 -0.66 -0.67 -2.13
CA MET A 125 -0.69 -1.72 -1.11
C MET A 125 0.18 -2.93 -1.51
N LEU A 126 0.14 -3.34 -2.78
CA LEU A 126 0.98 -4.40 -3.32
C LEU A 126 2.39 -3.92 -3.70
N SER A 127 2.65 -2.62 -3.57
CA SER A 127 3.88 -1.94 -3.99
C SER A 127 4.29 -2.30 -5.42
N LEU A 128 3.30 -2.40 -6.32
CA LEU A 128 3.52 -2.78 -7.73
C LEU A 128 4.34 -1.71 -8.47
N ASP A 129 4.19 -0.45 -8.07
CA ASP A 129 4.94 0.70 -8.57
C ASP A 129 6.45 0.64 -8.25
N LEU A 130 6.83 -0.07 -7.20
CA LEU A 130 8.24 -0.31 -6.83
C LEU A 130 8.82 -1.54 -7.54
N LYS A 131 8.00 -2.54 -7.84
CA LYS A 131 8.42 -3.80 -8.49
C LYS A 131 8.54 -3.68 -10.00
N PHE A 132 7.59 -2.98 -10.62
CA PHE A 132 7.48 -2.85 -12.06
C PHE A 132 7.61 -1.37 -12.46
N PRO A 133 8.62 -1.00 -13.27
CA PRO A 133 8.83 0.38 -13.69
C PRO A 133 7.62 1.02 -14.39
N ALA A 134 6.81 0.24 -15.11
CA ALA A 134 5.64 0.72 -15.84
C ALA A 134 4.53 1.32 -14.93
N PHE A 135 4.45 0.90 -13.66
CA PHE A 135 3.47 1.42 -12.71
C PHE A 135 4.00 2.57 -11.84
N ARG A 136 5.23 3.04 -12.10
CA ARG A 136 5.86 4.08 -11.29
C ARG A 136 5.20 5.43 -11.56
N PHE A 137 4.85 6.14 -10.50
CA PHE A 137 4.30 7.49 -10.60
C PHE A 137 5.39 8.50 -10.98
N LEU A 138 4.98 9.64 -11.57
CA LEU A 138 5.92 10.66 -12.07
C LEU A 138 6.65 11.40 -10.93
N ASN A 139 6.08 11.45 -9.73
CA ASN A 139 6.69 12.12 -8.57
C ASN A 139 7.83 11.26 -7.99
N GLN A 140 8.99 11.33 -8.62
CA GLN A 140 10.19 10.57 -8.23
C GLN A 140 10.68 10.96 -6.83
N TRP A 141 10.61 12.26 -6.48
CA TRP A 141 11.03 12.80 -5.19
C TRP A 141 10.28 12.17 -4.01
N HIS A 142 9.02 11.81 -4.19
CA HIS A 142 8.27 11.08 -3.16
C HIS A 142 8.95 9.75 -2.78
N TYR A 143 9.43 9.00 -3.78
CA TYR A 143 10.09 7.71 -3.56
C TYR A 143 11.44 7.86 -2.87
N TYR A 144 12.22 8.88 -3.24
CA TYR A 144 13.48 9.20 -2.59
C TYR A 144 13.23 9.62 -1.13
N PHE A 145 12.40 10.62 -0.90
CA PHE A 145 12.23 11.20 0.44
C PHE A 145 11.54 10.29 1.44
N LYS A 146 10.66 9.38 0.99
CA LYS A 146 10.06 8.34 1.85
C LYS A 146 10.94 7.10 2.02
N GLY A 147 12.10 7.03 1.36
CA GLY A 147 12.98 5.86 1.38
C GLY A 147 12.36 4.62 0.72
N GLU A 148 11.27 4.78 -0.06
CA GLU A 148 10.63 3.68 -0.79
C GLU A 148 11.53 3.16 -1.91
N ILE A 149 12.38 4.02 -2.46
CA ILE A 149 13.37 3.68 -3.48
C ILE A 149 14.29 2.52 -3.03
N LEU A 150 14.57 2.40 -1.73
CA LEU A 150 15.42 1.34 -1.17
C LEU A 150 14.85 -0.07 -1.32
N ARG A 151 13.57 -0.19 -1.72
CA ARG A 151 12.93 -1.48 -2.02
C ARG A 151 13.07 -1.89 -3.49
N THR A 152 13.47 -0.96 -4.35
CA THR A 152 13.71 -1.25 -5.77
C THR A 152 14.99 -2.07 -5.94
N PRO A 153 15.12 -2.88 -6.99
CA PRO A 153 16.30 -3.72 -7.20
C PRO A 153 17.60 -2.92 -7.32
N GLU A 154 17.53 -1.72 -7.90
CA GLU A 154 18.67 -0.82 -8.13
C GLU A 154 19.31 -0.31 -6.83
N PHE A 155 18.48 -0.04 -5.80
CA PHE A 155 18.92 0.57 -4.54
C PHE A 155 18.71 -0.34 -3.33
N LYS A 156 18.56 -1.65 -3.57
CA LYS A 156 18.24 -2.64 -2.54
C LYS A 156 19.38 -2.77 -1.53
N MET A 157 19.25 -2.05 -0.41
CA MET A 157 20.16 -2.23 0.73
C MET A 157 19.73 -3.43 1.56
N THR A 158 20.48 -4.52 1.49
CA THR A 158 20.27 -5.71 2.34
C THR A 158 20.68 -5.40 3.79
N GLY A 159 19.84 -5.80 4.74
CA GLY A 159 20.19 -5.82 6.17
C GLY A 159 19.91 -4.54 6.98
N ARG A 160 19.40 -3.46 6.38
CA ARG A 160 18.96 -2.27 7.14
C ARG A 160 17.49 -2.41 7.53
N GLY A 161 17.17 -2.04 8.77
CA GLY A 161 15.86 -2.29 9.38
C GLY A 161 14.73 -1.39 8.85
N LYS A 162 13.81 -0.97 9.71
CA LYS A 162 12.67 -0.14 9.26
C LYS A 162 13.17 1.30 9.02
N PHE A 163 12.84 1.87 7.86
CA PHE A 163 13.09 3.28 7.55
C PHE A 163 12.41 4.18 8.61
N LEU A 164 13.15 5.17 9.13
CA LEU A 164 12.70 6.07 10.20
C LEU A 164 12.60 7.51 9.71
N SER A 165 13.68 8.06 9.18
CA SER A 165 13.71 9.43 8.65
C SER A 165 14.73 9.61 7.54
N THR A 166 14.58 10.70 6.79
CA THR A 166 15.50 11.12 5.75
C THR A 166 16.18 12.40 6.20
N GLU A 167 17.51 12.39 6.20
CA GLU A 167 18.34 13.57 6.37
C GLU A 167 18.89 13.99 5.01
N VAL A 168 19.00 15.30 4.80
CA VAL A 168 19.45 15.84 3.54
C VAL A 168 20.56 16.85 3.79
N ASP A 169 21.67 16.67 3.08
CA ASP A 169 22.76 17.65 3.02
C ASP A 169 22.64 18.41 1.69
N LEU A 170 22.52 19.73 1.78
CA LEU A 170 22.32 20.64 0.67
C LEU A 170 23.51 21.58 0.54
N MET A 171 24.03 21.69 -0.68
CA MET A 171 25.03 22.70 -1.04
C MET A 171 24.31 23.86 -1.72
N LEU A 172 24.27 25.02 -1.07
CA LEU A 172 23.65 26.21 -1.61
C LEU A 172 24.68 27.10 -2.31
N LYS A 173 24.29 27.65 -3.46
CA LYS A 173 25.08 28.67 -4.16
C LYS A 173 24.75 30.03 -3.56
N ASP A 174 25.75 30.69 -3.00
CA ASP A 174 25.64 32.08 -2.59
C ASP A 174 25.87 33.01 -3.78
N ASN A 175 25.33 34.22 -3.72
CA ASN A 175 25.50 35.23 -4.78
C ASN A 175 26.98 35.62 -4.96
N ASP A 176 27.79 35.48 -3.91
CA ASP A 176 29.24 35.74 -3.90
C ASP A 176 30.07 34.57 -4.44
N GLY A 177 29.46 33.52 -5.00
CA GLY A 177 30.14 32.33 -5.53
C GLY A 177 30.71 31.40 -4.44
N LYS A 178 30.55 31.74 -3.17
CA LYS A 178 30.84 30.84 -2.04
C LYS A 178 29.73 29.79 -1.95
N SER A 179 30.13 28.55 -1.68
CA SER A 179 29.18 27.47 -1.43
C SER A 179 29.06 27.22 0.08
N ASN A 180 27.82 27.17 0.55
CA ASN A 180 27.53 26.89 1.96
C ASN A 180 26.81 25.54 2.04
N LEU A 181 27.28 24.67 2.94
CA LEU A 181 26.66 23.37 3.18
C LEU A 181 25.69 23.47 4.36
N PHE A 182 24.48 22.98 4.15
CA PHE A 182 23.41 22.89 5.12
C PHE A 182 23.01 21.43 5.29
N SER A 183 22.69 21.01 6.50
CA SER A 183 22.19 19.66 6.79
C SER A 183 20.98 19.75 7.71
N GLY A 184 20.02 18.84 7.55
CA GLY A 184 18.86 18.77 8.43
C GLY A 184 17.96 17.59 8.12
N LEU A 185 16.95 17.39 8.97
CA LEU A 185 15.92 16.37 8.77
C LEU A 185 14.88 16.90 7.78
N LEU A 186 14.63 16.12 6.73
CA LEU A 186 13.61 16.46 5.75
C LEU A 186 12.21 16.15 6.29
N THR A 187 11.39 17.18 6.43
CA THR A 187 10.01 17.04 6.92
C THR A 187 8.99 17.17 5.80
N GLN A 188 9.17 18.18 4.95
CA GLN A 188 8.23 18.48 3.87
C GLN A 188 8.95 19.00 2.64
N TYR A 189 8.27 18.90 1.50
CA TYR A 189 8.71 19.48 0.24
C TYR A 189 7.47 19.92 -0.55
N THR A 190 7.66 20.92 -1.42
CA THR A 190 6.65 21.33 -2.41
C THR A 190 7.17 21.04 -3.80
N LEU A 191 6.21 20.81 -4.70
CA LEU A 191 6.48 20.58 -6.11
C LEU A 191 5.87 21.70 -6.94
N ASN A 192 6.52 22.01 -8.06
CA ASN A 192 5.99 22.91 -9.06
C ASN A 192 4.89 22.23 -9.90
N THR A 193 4.20 23.00 -10.74
CA THR A 193 3.18 22.54 -11.71
C THR A 193 3.68 21.46 -12.68
N LYS A 194 4.99 21.41 -12.94
CA LYS A 194 5.66 20.36 -13.73
C LYS A 194 6.03 19.11 -12.92
N ASN A 195 5.63 19.05 -11.64
CA ASN A 195 5.96 17.96 -10.72
C ASN A 195 7.47 17.86 -10.39
N GLU A 196 8.20 18.97 -10.57
CA GLU A 196 9.60 19.16 -10.20
C GLU A 196 9.71 19.71 -8.77
N LEU A 197 10.83 19.45 -8.09
CA LEU A 197 11.07 19.93 -6.73
C LEU A 197 11.20 21.45 -6.71
N ASP A 198 10.40 22.12 -5.88
CA ASP A 198 10.34 23.58 -5.81
C ASP A 198 10.93 24.11 -4.50
N THR A 199 10.44 23.63 -3.35
CA THR A 199 10.93 24.05 -2.04
C THR A 199 11.12 22.86 -1.11
N ILE A 200 12.19 22.91 -0.31
CA ILE A 200 12.55 21.89 0.68
C ILE A 200 12.44 22.49 2.08
N TYR A 201 11.82 21.76 3.00
CA TYR A 201 11.63 22.17 4.38
C TYR A 201 12.42 21.22 5.29
N LEU A 202 13.40 21.78 5.99
CA LEU A 202 14.26 21.07 6.92
C LEU A 202 13.96 21.47 8.36
N THR A 203 14.04 20.51 9.28
CA THR A 203 13.97 20.77 10.73
C THR A 203 15.30 20.42 11.38
N GLY A 204 15.67 21.14 12.45
CA GLY A 204 16.98 20.96 13.11
C GLY A 204 18.15 21.30 12.18
N ALA A 205 17.98 22.33 11.35
CA ALA A 205 18.95 22.67 10.31
C ALA A 205 20.27 23.16 10.92
N SER A 206 21.37 22.73 10.34
CA SER A 206 22.71 23.11 10.74
C SER A 206 23.50 23.55 9.50
N ARG A 207 24.28 24.62 9.64
CA ARG A 207 25.16 25.15 8.60
C ARG A 207 26.61 24.79 8.90
N PHE A 208 27.35 24.36 7.90
CA PHE A 208 28.80 24.20 8.02
C PHE A 208 29.49 25.57 8.15
N SER A 209 30.31 25.75 9.18
CA SER A 209 31.09 26.96 9.40
C SER A 209 32.58 26.67 9.29
N GLN A 210 33.25 27.34 8.36
CA GLN A 210 34.71 27.24 8.20
C GLN A 210 35.46 27.78 9.42
N SER A 211 34.91 28.76 10.13
CA SER A 211 35.55 29.37 11.31
C SER A 211 35.64 28.42 12.51
N GLN A 212 34.70 27.47 12.65
CA GLN A 212 34.66 26.52 13.77
C GLN A 212 34.96 25.09 13.32
N ASN A 213 35.28 24.89 12.03
CA ASN A 213 35.56 23.60 11.41
C ASN A 213 34.49 22.53 11.75
N GLY A 214 33.22 22.91 11.71
CA GLY A 214 32.13 22.08 12.18
C GLY A 214 30.73 22.58 11.80
N MET A 215 29.72 21.81 12.18
CA MET A 215 28.31 22.14 11.95
C MET A 215 27.79 23.05 13.07
N LYS A 216 27.33 24.24 12.69
CA LYS A 216 26.69 25.21 13.58
C LYS A 216 25.18 25.13 13.41
N HIS A 217 24.47 24.88 14.51
CA HIS A 217 23.01 24.86 14.52
C HIS A 217 22.43 26.23 14.11
N ILE A 218 21.40 26.22 13.26
CA ILE A 218 20.66 27.41 12.87
C ILE A 218 19.50 27.56 13.84
N PRO A 219 19.40 28.67 14.59
CA PRO A 219 18.25 28.88 15.47
C PRO A 219 16.97 28.98 14.63
N GLY A 220 15.98 28.13 14.93
CA GLY A 220 14.69 28.07 14.25
C GLY A 220 14.16 26.64 14.12
N ASP A 221 12.84 26.49 14.07
CA ASP A 221 12.20 25.16 13.99
C ASP A 221 12.15 24.63 12.56
N ILE A 222 11.89 25.51 11.58
CA ILE A 222 11.73 25.16 10.17
C ILE A 222 12.65 26.04 9.33
N PHE A 223 13.49 25.41 8.52
CA PHE A 223 14.37 26.04 7.56
C PHE A 223 13.89 25.75 6.14
N ILE A 224 13.56 26.80 5.39
CA ILE A 224 12.91 26.72 4.08
C ILE A 224 13.91 27.10 3.00
N ILE A 225 14.10 26.23 2.01
CA ILE A 225 15.09 26.42 0.95
C ILE A 225 14.42 26.25 -0.42
N PRO A 226 14.39 27.28 -1.27
CA PRO A 226 14.02 27.15 -2.66
C PRO A 226 15.02 26.25 -3.39
N PHE A 227 14.54 25.23 -4.09
CA PHE A 227 15.37 24.25 -4.78
C PHE A 227 16.21 24.88 -5.91
N SER A 228 15.77 26.01 -6.47
CA SER A 228 16.56 26.78 -7.44
C SER A 228 17.92 27.26 -6.92
N THR A 229 18.09 27.35 -5.59
CA THR A 229 19.36 27.76 -4.95
C THR A 229 20.27 26.58 -4.63
N VAL A 230 19.76 25.35 -4.73
CA VAL A 230 20.48 24.12 -4.40
C VAL A 230 21.33 23.72 -5.60
N GLN A 231 22.64 23.63 -5.39
CA GLN A 231 23.57 23.13 -6.39
C GLN A 231 23.66 21.61 -6.37
N ASN A 232 23.82 21.03 -5.17
CA ASN A 232 23.95 19.58 -4.97
C ASN A 232 23.13 19.16 -3.74
N MET A 233 22.64 17.93 -3.79
CA MET A 233 21.88 17.30 -2.71
C MET A 233 22.41 15.89 -2.44
N ASN A 234 22.70 15.60 -1.18
CA ASN A 234 22.97 14.26 -0.69
C ASN A 234 21.83 13.82 0.24
N ILE A 235 21.37 12.58 0.09
CA ILE A 235 20.24 12.04 0.85
C ILE A 235 20.74 10.87 1.71
N ARG A 236 20.58 10.99 3.03
CA ARG A 236 20.91 9.97 4.01
C ARG A 236 19.63 9.41 4.64
N TYR A 237 19.55 8.09 4.74
CA TYR A 237 18.43 7.39 5.36
C TYR A 237 18.81 6.86 6.74
N ASN A 238 18.00 7.21 7.73
CA ASN A 238 18.11 6.69 9.09
C ASN A 238 17.20 5.47 9.26
N PHE A 239 17.73 4.39 9.82
CA PHE A 239 17.02 3.13 10.01
C PHE A 239 16.93 2.78 11.49
N GLN A 240 15.77 2.29 11.91
CA GLN A 240 15.64 1.59 13.17
C GLN A 240 16.05 0.14 12.96
N VAL A 241 17.02 -0.34 13.75
CA VAL A 241 17.45 -1.74 13.73
C VAL A 241 16.24 -2.63 14.01
N ARG A 242 15.93 -3.53 13.08
CA ARG A 242 14.74 -4.38 13.13
C ARG A 242 14.92 -5.44 14.21
N GLN A 243 14.25 -5.30 15.37
CA GLN A 243 14.14 -6.33 16.40
C GLN A 243 13.19 -7.47 15.97
N ASN A 244 13.34 -7.99 14.75
CA ASN A 244 12.43 -8.97 14.14
C ASN A 244 12.36 -10.29 14.94
N LYS A 245 13.36 -10.56 15.78
CA LYS A 245 13.43 -11.78 16.60
C LYS A 245 12.44 -11.76 17.77
N GLU A 246 12.08 -10.58 18.29
CA GLU A 246 11.14 -10.48 19.42
C GLU A 246 9.70 -10.74 18.98
N VAL A 247 9.28 -10.23 17.82
CA VAL A 247 7.91 -10.45 17.30
C VAL A 247 7.67 -11.93 16.99
N LEU A 248 8.65 -12.62 16.38
CA LEU A 248 8.54 -14.05 16.10
C LEU A 248 8.43 -14.85 17.41
N LYS A 249 9.19 -14.48 18.45
CA LYS A 249 9.12 -15.08 19.79
C LYS A 249 7.73 -14.94 20.40
N TYR A 250 7.10 -13.76 20.33
CA TYR A 250 5.73 -13.57 20.82
C TYR A 250 4.70 -14.37 20.02
N ILE A 251 4.82 -14.43 18.69
CA ILE A 251 3.94 -15.24 17.85
C ILE A 251 4.06 -16.73 18.21
N THR A 252 5.29 -17.25 18.41
CA THR A 252 5.49 -18.63 18.84
C THR A 252 4.92 -18.92 20.23
N LEU A 253 4.96 -17.93 21.14
CA LEU A 253 4.41 -18.07 22.49
C LEU A 253 2.86 -18.04 22.49
N CYS A 254 2.24 -17.21 21.65
CA CYS A 254 0.79 -17.26 21.45
C CYS A 254 0.34 -18.58 20.81
N PHE A 255 1.08 -19.07 19.80
CA PHE A 255 0.79 -20.36 19.17
C PHE A 255 0.91 -21.53 20.15
N SER A 256 1.97 -21.55 20.98
CA SER A 256 2.11 -22.59 22.02
C SER A 256 0.97 -22.54 23.03
N GLY A 257 0.51 -21.34 23.42
CA GLY A 257 -0.66 -21.18 24.30
C GLY A 257 -1.96 -21.75 23.70
N LEU A 258 -2.20 -21.58 22.40
CA LEU A 258 -3.36 -22.17 21.72
C LEU A 258 -3.28 -23.71 21.71
N VAL A 259 -2.08 -24.27 21.46
CA VAL A 259 -1.85 -25.71 21.50
C VAL A 259 -2.11 -26.29 22.90
N LEU A 260 -1.75 -25.56 23.97
CA LEU A 260 -2.06 -25.96 25.35
C LEU A 260 -3.56 -26.12 25.59
N ILE A 261 -4.37 -25.18 25.11
CA ILE A 261 -5.83 -25.23 25.26
C ILE A 261 -6.37 -26.48 24.57
N SER A 262 -5.95 -26.73 23.32
CA SER A 262 -6.36 -27.94 22.59
C SER A 262 -5.95 -29.23 23.29
N ILE A 263 -4.75 -29.27 23.86
CA ILE A 263 -4.22 -30.41 24.63
C ILE A 263 -5.03 -30.66 25.90
N LEU A 264 -5.40 -29.61 26.63
CA LEU A 264 -6.16 -29.75 27.88
C LEU A 264 -7.61 -30.15 27.64
N VAL A 265 -8.20 -29.73 26.51
CA VAL A 265 -9.58 -30.07 26.13
C VAL A 265 -9.69 -31.47 25.53
N TYR A 266 -8.67 -31.94 24.80
CA TYR A 266 -8.71 -33.20 24.06
C TYR A 266 -9.12 -34.44 24.90
N PRO A 267 -8.58 -34.69 26.11
CA PRO A 267 -9.00 -35.83 26.94
C PRO A 267 -10.47 -35.81 27.34
N TRP A 268 -11.10 -34.62 27.40
CA TRP A 268 -12.50 -34.48 27.79
C TRP A 268 -13.48 -34.81 26.66
N LEU A 269 -13.01 -34.81 25.41
CA LEU A 269 -13.79 -35.21 24.23
C LEU A 269 -13.84 -36.73 24.03
N LEU A 270 -13.07 -37.50 24.81
CA LEU A 270 -13.03 -38.95 24.73
C LEU A 270 -13.99 -39.57 25.77
N ASP A 271 -14.63 -40.68 25.40
CA ASP A 271 -15.50 -41.47 26.29
C ASP A 271 -14.67 -42.37 27.21
N LEU A 272 -13.87 -41.76 28.10
CA LEU A 272 -12.98 -42.43 29.06
C LEU A 272 -13.38 -42.16 30.51
N ASP A 273 -12.94 -43.04 31.41
CA ASP A 273 -13.04 -42.86 32.85
C ASP A 273 -12.36 -41.56 33.32
N LEU A 274 -12.94 -40.93 34.35
CA LEU A 274 -12.50 -39.63 34.87
C LEU A 274 -11.00 -39.63 35.29
N TRP A 275 -10.51 -40.73 35.87
CA TRP A 275 -9.10 -40.85 36.23
C TRP A 275 -8.14 -40.84 35.04
N ARG A 276 -8.55 -41.43 33.90
CA ARG A 276 -7.76 -41.46 32.66
C ARG A 276 -7.75 -40.10 31.98
N LYS A 277 -8.85 -39.37 32.06
CA LYS A 277 -8.94 -37.97 31.58
C LYS A 277 -7.96 -37.07 32.33
N ILE A 278 -7.93 -37.17 33.66
CA ILE A 278 -7.03 -36.38 34.50
C ILE A 278 -5.57 -36.77 34.25
N SER A 279 -5.22 -38.06 34.26
CA SER A 279 -3.83 -38.49 34.06
C SER A 279 -3.33 -38.22 32.63
N GLY A 280 -4.19 -38.36 31.62
CA GLY A 280 -3.92 -37.97 30.24
C GLY A 280 -3.68 -36.46 30.10
N ALA A 281 -4.52 -35.62 30.74
CA ALA A 281 -4.33 -34.17 30.73
C ALA A 281 -3.01 -33.75 31.41
N VAL A 282 -2.65 -34.38 32.53
CA VAL A 282 -1.40 -34.09 33.24
C VAL A 282 -0.18 -34.49 32.40
N THR A 283 -0.18 -35.67 31.80
CA THR A 283 0.96 -36.14 30.97
C THR A 283 1.13 -35.29 29.71
N LEU A 284 0.03 -34.89 29.06
CA LEU A 284 0.07 -33.98 27.91
C LEU A 284 0.48 -32.54 28.29
N PHE A 285 0.16 -32.08 29.51
CA PHE A 285 0.64 -30.80 30.01
C PHE A 285 2.17 -30.79 30.14
N PHE A 286 2.75 -31.86 30.68
CA PHE A 286 4.21 -31.98 30.78
C PHE A 286 4.87 -32.09 29.41
N SER A 287 4.29 -32.81 28.44
CA SER A 287 4.82 -32.82 27.08
C SER A 287 4.80 -31.43 26.45
N TRP A 288 3.73 -30.66 26.65
CA TRP A 288 3.65 -29.27 26.20
C TRP A 288 4.72 -28.37 26.85
N LEU A 289 5.01 -28.54 28.14
CA LEU A 289 6.08 -27.79 28.82
C LEU A 289 7.45 -28.04 28.18
N TYR A 290 7.81 -29.31 27.95
CA TYR A 290 9.08 -29.65 27.32
C TYR A 290 9.17 -29.17 25.87
N PHE A 291 8.05 -29.21 25.13
CA PHE A 291 7.96 -28.67 23.77
C PHE A 291 8.19 -27.15 23.75
N SER A 292 7.57 -26.43 24.68
CA SER A 292 7.71 -24.99 24.82
C SER A 292 9.14 -24.58 25.16
N ILE A 293 9.80 -25.31 26.07
CA ILE A 293 11.22 -25.10 26.42
C ILE A 293 12.12 -25.32 25.20
N LEU A 294 11.87 -26.37 24.40
CA LEU A 294 12.62 -26.65 23.18
C LEU A 294 12.48 -25.52 22.16
N ILE A 295 11.26 -25.06 21.88
CA ILE A 295 10.99 -23.94 20.96
C ILE A 295 11.70 -22.68 21.42
N ILE A 296 11.56 -22.32 22.70
CA ILE A 296 12.19 -21.12 23.28
C ILE A 296 13.71 -21.20 23.16
N SER A 297 14.30 -22.40 23.28
CA SER A 297 15.75 -22.59 23.17
C SER A 297 16.34 -22.26 21.79
N PHE A 298 15.52 -22.22 20.73
CA PHE A 298 15.96 -21.82 19.39
C PHE A 298 16.04 -20.29 19.22
N PHE A 299 15.41 -19.53 20.12
CA PHE A 299 15.51 -18.07 20.12
C PHE A 299 16.75 -17.63 20.91
N PRO A 300 17.46 -16.59 20.46
CA PRO A 300 18.58 -16.05 21.22
C PRO A 300 18.08 -15.57 22.58
N ALA A 301 18.83 -15.91 23.61
CA ALA A 301 18.55 -15.47 24.97
C ALA A 301 18.53 -13.94 25.04
N SER A 302 17.52 -13.38 25.70
CA SER A 302 17.56 -11.98 26.10
C SER A 302 18.70 -11.78 27.12
N ASN A 303 19.36 -10.62 27.03
CA ASN A 303 20.52 -10.19 27.81
C ASN A 303 20.76 -10.97 29.13
N GLY A 304 21.89 -11.70 29.21
CA GLY A 304 22.40 -12.30 30.44
C GLY A 304 22.08 -13.78 30.68
N VAL A 305 21.22 -14.40 29.88
CA VAL A 305 20.92 -15.84 30.02
C VAL A 305 21.77 -16.66 29.02
N GLN A 306 22.48 -17.69 29.49
CA GLN A 306 23.21 -18.58 28.59
C GLN A 306 22.21 -19.46 27.80
N PRO A 307 22.40 -19.64 26.48
CA PRO A 307 21.55 -20.53 25.71
C PRO A 307 21.68 -21.97 26.22
N LEU A 308 20.57 -22.74 26.13
CA LEU A 308 20.57 -24.15 26.51
C LEU A 308 21.65 -24.92 25.73
N SER A 309 22.45 -25.72 26.43
CA SER A 309 23.47 -26.56 25.78
C SER A 309 22.83 -27.59 24.85
N ASN A 310 23.55 -28.02 23.81
CA ASN A 310 23.04 -29.05 22.89
C ASN A 310 22.69 -30.38 23.60
N ARG A 311 23.41 -30.73 24.67
CA ARG A 311 23.08 -31.91 25.51
C ARG A 311 21.75 -31.73 26.24
N ALA A 312 21.50 -30.54 26.79
CA ALA A 312 20.23 -30.24 27.45
C ALA A 312 19.06 -30.26 26.46
N ARG A 313 19.25 -29.77 25.22
CA ARG A 313 18.22 -29.85 24.16
C ARG A 313 17.84 -31.29 23.82
N ILE A 314 18.84 -32.17 23.67
CA ILE A 314 18.60 -33.59 23.39
C ILE A 314 17.86 -34.24 24.57
N ALA A 315 18.27 -33.97 25.82
CA ALA A 315 17.58 -34.48 27.00
C ALA A 315 16.12 -34.02 27.08
N THR A 316 15.84 -32.73 26.81
CA THR A 316 14.46 -32.21 26.76
C THR A 316 13.63 -32.84 25.65
N PHE A 317 14.24 -33.19 24.51
CA PHE A 317 13.56 -33.89 23.42
C PHE A 317 13.24 -35.35 23.76
N VAL A 318 14.14 -36.05 24.44
CA VAL A 318 13.87 -37.41 24.94
C VAL A 318 12.73 -37.39 25.96
N LEU A 319 12.74 -36.45 26.91
CA LEU A 319 11.67 -36.30 27.89
C LEU A 319 10.31 -35.99 27.23
N LEU A 320 10.29 -35.10 26.23
CA LEU A 320 9.11 -34.84 25.42
C LEU A 320 8.51 -36.14 24.86
N LEU A 321 9.33 -36.96 24.19
CA LEU A 321 8.89 -38.22 23.59
C LEU A 321 8.37 -39.19 24.64
N CYS A 322 9.03 -39.31 25.80
CA CYS A 322 8.56 -40.14 26.90
C CYS A 322 7.17 -39.71 27.37
N PHE A 323 6.92 -38.42 27.57
CA PHE A 323 5.61 -37.93 28.02
C PHE A 323 4.50 -38.05 26.95
N ILE A 324 4.85 -37.95 25.66
CA ILE A 324 3.89 -38.22 24.58
C ILE A 324 3.52 -39.71 24.58
N LEU A 325 4.50 -40.61 24.67
CA LEU A 325 4.26 -42.05 24.68
C LEU A 325 3.45 -42.49 25.90
N THR A 326 3.71 -41.93 27.10
CA THR A 326 2.89 -42.23 28.28
C THR A 326 1.48 -41.68 28.14
N SER A 327 1.29 -40.50 27.56
CA SER A 327 -0.06 -39.96 27.31
C SER A 327 -0.86 -40.82 26.34
N LEU A 328 -0.23 -41.33 25.27
CA LEU A 328 -0.87 -42.24 24.31
C LEU A 328 -1.23 -43.57 24.98
N PHE A 329 -0.35 -44.11 25.82
CA PHE A 329 -0.60 -45.33 26.56
C PHE A 329 -1.79 -45.20 27.52
N VAL A 330 -1.86 -44.08 28.26
CA VAL A 330 -2.93 -43.78 29.23
C VAL A 330 -4.28 -43.52 28.56
N LEU A 331 -4.29 -42.96 27.34
CA LEU A 331 -5.52 -42.60 26.63
C LEU A 331 -6.07 -43.70 25.72
N TYR A 332 -5.23 -44.64 25.23
CA TYR A 332 -5.63 -45.61 24.20
C TYR A 332 -5.38 -47.08 24.52
N ILE A 333 -4.46 -47.44 25.42
CA ILE A 333 -3.99 -48.84 25.54
C ILE A 333 -4.47 -49.53 26.82
N ILE A 334 -4.70 -48.78 27.90
CA ILE A 334 -5.39 -49.25 29.11
C ILE A 334 -6.80 -48.70 29.06
#